data_AF-A0A9X1SG92-F1
#
_entry.id   AF-A0A9X1SG92-F1
#
_cell.length_a   1.000
_cell.length_b   1.000
_cell.length_c   1.000
_cell.angle_alpha   90.00
_cell.angle_beta   90.00
_cell.angle_gamma   90.00
#
_symmetry.space_group_name_H-M   'P 1'
#
loop_
_entity.id
_entity.type
_entity.pdbx_description
1 polymer ?
#
loop_
_entity_poly.entity_id
_entity_poly.type
_entity_poly.pdbx_seq_one_letter_code
_entity_poly.pdbx_strand_id
1 'polypeptide(L)'
;MSQATPTTSETKTAPQRRRWFSFRLTTLFLLVTIVAIAAAYPHMRLQVQLWRLQSYVGRDLRTATDSERWTLGRIIKSLQAPVDKIFFDKSFHPQTCWRLLRMETGGETRFVLLQHRTTDPRLLQALSSSGDPTVTDDPGQSDAIVLLYDSQGKLIYHRRLVTGWHIDQMEAKLVADSNLGEPLLCIFAGNAAPDEVAKQYYALTSDECRLVRLENQAGDAVRDRYVDPEERIGPEPPLRTQAEWTTALYDPSKTEILRTLTWLSGSTNNSSAEGKQISGVRQEPAAKVALADLLDSDDAWISEAARLALESINND
;
A
#
# COMPACT_ATOMS: atom_id res chain seq x y z
N MET A 1 -4.71 96.01 -55.99
CA MET A 1 -4.10 95.02 -55.08
C MET A 1 -5.23 94.33 -54.34
N SER A 2 -5.59 93.12 -54.74
CA SER A 2 -6.63 92.31 -54.09
C SER A 2 -5.96 90.99 -53.74
N GLN A 3 -5.74 90.75 -52.44
CA GLN A 3 -5.16 89.52 -51.93
C GLN A 3 -6.31 88.57 -51.58
N ALA A 4 -6.36 87.42 -52.25
CA ALA A 4 -7.26 86.32 -51.92
C ALA A 4 -6.68 85.52 -50.75
N THR A 5 -7.44 85.41 -49.68
CA THR A 5 -7.17 84.57 -48.51
C THR A 5 -7.44 83.09 -48.84
N PRO A 6 -6.54 82.15 -48.51
CA PRO A 6 -6.77 80.73 -48.73
C PRO A 6 -7.68 80.15 -47.63
N THR A 7 -8.77 79.52 -48.05
CA THR A 7 -9.70 78.75 -47.23
C THR A 7 -9.04 77.45 -46.76
N THR A 8 -8.81 77.32 -45.46
CA THR A 8 -8.31 76.10 -44.81
C THR A 8 -9.45 75.10 -44.65
N SER A 9 -9.41 73.98 -45.38
CA SER A 9 -10.39 72.90 -45.27
C SER A 9 -10.06 72.00 -44.07
N GLU A 10 -10.74 72.21 -42.94
CA GLU A 10 -10.74 71.27 -41.80
C GLU A 10 -11.33 69.92 -42.21
N THR A 11 -10.45 68.93 -42.34
CA THR A 11 -10.86 67.54 -42.61
C THR A 11 -11.23 66.89 -41.28
N LYS A 12 -12.53 66.84 -40.98
CA LYS A 12 -13.10 66.23 -39.78
C LYS A 12 -12.93 64.70 -39.85
N THR A 13 -11.83 64.18 -39.34
CA THR A 13 -11.58 62.73 -39.21
C THR A 13 -12.61 62.13 -38.26
N ALA A 14 -13.51 61.30 -38.81
CA ALA A 14 -14.48 60.56 -38.02
C ALA A 14 -13.77 59.69 -36.96
N PRO A 15 -14.28 59.60 -35.73
CA PRO A 15 -13.65 58.84 -34.66
C PRO A 15 -13.48 57.38 -35.11
N GLN A 16 -12.22 56.95 -35.22
CA GLN A 16 -11.86 55.56 -35.48
C GLN A 16 -12.56 54.68 -34.44
N ARG A 17 -13.63 54.00 -34.84
CA ARG A 17 -14.29 52.99 -34.01
C ARG A 17 -13.24 51.96 -33.64
N ARG A 18 -12.76 51.99 -32.39
CA ARG A 18 -11.83 51.01 -31.82
C ARG A 18 -12.46 49.62 -31.94
N ARG A 19 -12.12 48.90 -33.00
CA ARG A 19 -12.47 47.48 -33.26
C ARG A 19 -11.76 46.50 -32.31
N TRP A 20 -11.41 46.94 -31.11
CA TRP A 20 -10.49 46.21 -30.23
C TRP A 20 -11.13 45.10 -29.40
N PHE A 21 -12.46 44.98 -29.36
CA PHE A 21 -13.11 43.92 -28.59
C PHE A 21 -14.40 43.38 -29.23
N SER A 22 -14.36 42.98 -30.51
CA SER A 22 -15.32 41.95 -30.95
C SER A 22 -14.64 40.60 -30.84
N PHE A 23 -14.40 40.14 -29.60
CA PHE A 23 -14.11 38.74 -29.36
C PHE A 23 -15.31 37.97 -29.90
N ARG A 24 -15.12 37.26 -31.01
CA ARG A 24 -16.22 36.51 -31.61
C ARG A 24 -16.63 35.44 -30.61
N LEU A 25 -17.93 35.30 -30.36
CA LEU A 25 -18.49 34.29 -29.48
C LEU A 25 -17.92 32.89 -29.77
N THR A 26 -17.62 32.61 -31.04
CA THR A 26 -16.92 31.40 -31.51
C THR A 26 -15.54 31.19 -30.89
N THR A 27 -14.75 32.25 -30.72
CA THR A 27 -13.41 32.19 -30.10
C THR A 27 -13.53 31.86 -28.62
N LEU A 28 -14.54 32.42 -27.94
CA LEU A 28 -14.81 32.11 -26.54
C LEU A 28 -15.23 30.64 -26.36
N PHE A 29 -16.14 30.14 -27.20
CA PHE A 29 -16.55 28.73 -27.17
C PHE A 29 -15.39 27.77 -27.43
N LEU A 30 -14.51 28.08 -28.39
CA LEU A 30 -13.33 27.26 -28.66
C LEU A 30 -12.40 27.22 -27.44
N LEU A 31 -12.14 28.37 -26.82
CA LEU A 31 -11.28 28.46 -25.63
C LEU A 31 -11.87 27.66 -24.46
N VAL A 32 -13.17 27.81 -24.18
CA VAL A 32 -13.86 27.03 -23.14
C VAL A 32 -13.77 25.53 -23.42
N THR A 33 -13.94 25.11 -24.68
CA THR A 33 -13.83 23.71 -25.08
C THR A 33 -12.42 23.15 -24.86
N ILE A 34 -11.39 23.90 -25.27
CA ILE A 34 -9.98 23.51 -25.06
C ILE A 34 -9.67 23.39 -23.57
N VAL A 35 -10.12 24.35 -22.76
CA VAL A 35 -9.95 24.31 -21.29
C VAL A 35 -10.67 23.11 -20.68
N ALA A 36 -11.90 22.82 -21.11
CA ALA A 36 -12.65 21.65 -20.62
C ALA A 36 -11.96 20.33 -20.98
N ILE A 37 -11.46 20.18 -22.21
CA ILE A 37 -10.68 19.00 -22.62
C ILE A 37 -9.39 18.90 -21.80
N ALA A 38 -8.66 20.00 -21.65
CA ALA A 38 -7.42 20.03 -20.87
C ALA A 38 -7.66 19.66 -19.39
N ALA A 39 -8.79 20.09 -18.82
CA ALA A 39 -9.19 19.74 -17.46
C ALA A 39 -9.65 18.28 -17.33
N ALA A 40 -10.36 17.74 -18.33
CA ALA A 40 -10.86 16.37 -18.31
C ALA A 40 -9.80 15.32 -18.66
N TYR A 41 -8.80 15.68 -19.47
CA TYR A 41 -7.82 14.76 -20.02
C TYR A 41 -7.06 13.94 -18.96
N PRO A 42 -6.58 14.51 -17.83
CA PRO A 42 -5.93 13.74 -16.79
C PRO A 42 -6.82 12.63 -16.22
N HIS A 43 -8.10 12.92 -15.96
CA HIS A 43 -9.07 11.96 -15.43
C HIS A 43 -9.39 10.87 -16.45
N MET A 44 -9.64 11.23 -17.71
CA MET A 44 -9.86 10.26 -18.79
C MET A 44 -8.64 9.36 -18.98
N ARG A 45 -7.44 9.94 -18.92
CA ARG A 45 -6.19 9.19 -19.04
C ARG A 45 -6.05 8.19 -17.89
N LEU A 46 -6.27 8.60 -16.63
CA LEU A 46 -6.23 7.70 -15.47
C LEU A 46 -7.23 6.55 -15.61
N GLN A 47 -8.46 6.85 -16.00
CA GLN A 47 -9.51 5.86 -16.23
C GLN A 47 -9.14 4.83 -17.31
N VAL A 48 -8.57 5.27 -18.43
CA VAL A 48 -8.07 4.35 -19.48
C VAL A 48 -6.95 3.44 -18.96
N GLN A 49 -6.06 3.96 -18.13
CA GLN A 49 -4.97 3.17 -17.56
C GLN A 49 -5.49 2.19 -16.50
N LEU A 50 -6.46 2.60 -15.68
CA LEU A 50 -7.13 1.72 -14.74
C LEU A 50 -7.85 0.59 -15.47
N TRP A 51 -8.58 0.89 -16.55
CA TRP A 51 -9.25 -0.14 -17.35
C TRP A 51 -8.26 -1.15 -17.96
N ARG A 52 -7.11 -0.67 -18.43
CA ARG A 52 -6.02 -1.56 -18.87
C ARG A 52 -5.47 -2.40 -17.71
N LEU A 53 -5.28 -1.79 -16.54
CA LEU A 53 -4.84 -2.49 -15.34
C LEU A 53 -5.84 -3.60 -14.97
N GLN A 54 -7.14 -3.35 -15.05
CA GLN A 54 -8.20 -4.31 -14.73
C GLN A 54 -8.12 -5.61 -15.54
N SER A 55 -7.58 -5.58 -16.75
CA SER A 55 -7.37 -6.80 -17.57
C SER A 55 -6.36 -7.79 -16.95
N TYR A 56 -5.64 -7.37 -15.92
CA TYR A 56 -4.71 -8.19 -15.15
C TYR A 56 -5.27 -8.72 -13.83
N VAL A 57 -6.49 -8.36 -13.45
CA VAL A 57 -7.10 -8.80 -12.19
C VAL A 57 -7.21 -10.32 -12.14
N GLY A 58 -6.73 -10.92 -11.04
CA GLY A 58 -6.75 -12.37 -10.82
C GLY A 58 -5.75 -13.18 -11.65
N ARG A 59 -4.97 -12.54 -12.53
CA ARG A 59 -3.93 -13.23 -13.32
C ARG A 59 -2.67 -13.45 -12.47
N ASP A 60 -2.05 -14.61 -12.63
CA ASP A 60 -0.69 -14.84 -12.16
C ASP A 60 0.29 -14.12 -13.11
N LEU A 61 0.83 -12.98 -12.68
CA LEU A 61 1.74 -12.20 -13.52
C LEU A 61 3.16 -12.76 -13.59
N ARG A 62 3.47 -13.85 -12.87
CA ARG A 62 4.73 -14.61 -13.05
C ARG A 62 4.76 -15.30 -14.41
N THR A 63 3.59 -15.68 -14.94
CA THR A 63 3.45 -16.31 -16.26
C THR A 63 3.28 -15.28 -17.38
N ALA A 64 3.30 -13.98 -17.07
CA ALA A 64 3.18 -12.94 -18.07
C ALA A 64 4.46 -12.83 -18.91
N THR A 65 4.31 -12.58 -20.20
CA THR A 65 5.43 -12.33 -21.11
C THR A 65 6.17 -11.05 -20.72
N ASP A 66 7.43 -10.89 -21.14
CA ASP A 66 8.21 -9.67 -20.88
C ASP A 66 7.53 -8.41 -21.43
N SER A 67 6.86 -8.53 -22.58
CA SER A 67 6.09 -7.44 -23.17
C SER A 67 4.88 -7.05 -22.32
N GLU A 68 4.15 -8.03 -21.76
CA GLU A 68 3.05 -7.77 -20.83
C GLU A 68 3.55 -7.14 -19.54
N ARG A 69 4.65 -7.65 -18.97
CA ARG A 69 5.28 -7.10 -17.75
C ARG A 69 5.73 -5.66 -17.95
N TRP A 70 6.35 -5.36 -19.09
CA TRP A 70 6.73 -4.00 -19.45
C TRP A 70 5.52 -3.07 -19.65
N THR A 71 4.46 -3.59 -20.29
CA THR A 71 3.21 -2.84 -20.50
C THR A 71 2.52 -2.53 -19.17
N LEU A 72 2.41 -3.51 -18.29
CA LEU A 72 1.91 -3.34 -16.93
C LEU A 72 2.72 -2.28 -16.17
N GLY A 73 4.05 -2.33 -16.28
CA GLY A 73 4.91 -1.34 -15.64
C GLY A 73 4.66 0.09 -16.11
N ARG A 74 4.42 0.28 -17.40
CA ARG A 74 4.02 1.59 -17.95
C ARG A 74 2.65 2.03 -17.47
N ILE A 75 1.69 1.12 -17.34
CA ILE A 75 0.36 1.40 -16.79
C ILE A 75 0.50 1.90 -15.35
N ILE A 76 1.20 1.16 -14.49
CA ILE A 76 1.43 1.51 -13.08
C ILE A 76 2.12 2.88 -12.96
N LYS A 77 3.20 3.09 -13.71
CA LYS A 77 3.90 4.39 -13.75
C LYS A 77 2.99 5.54 -14.18
N SER A 78 2.03 5.29 -15.05
CA SER A 78 1.09 6.31 -15.52
C SER A 78 -0.04 6.62 -14.53
N LEU A 79 -0.32 5.73 -13.57
CA LEU A 79 -1.29 5.93 -12.49
C LEU A 79 -0.73 6.78 -11.31
N GLN A 80 0.36 7.53 -11.54
CA GLN A 80 0.94 8.52 -10.60
C GLN A 80 1.42 7.97 -9.26
N ALA A 81 1.78 6.70 -9.17
CA ALA A 81 2.55 6.26 -8.02
C ALA A 81 3.92 6.99 -8.04
N PRO A 82 4.37 7.62 -6.93
CA PRO A 82 5.74 8.13 -6.79
C PRO A 82 6.69 6.94 -6.74
N VAL A 83 6.85 6.31 -7.90
CA VAL A 83 7.68 5.13 -8.15
C VAL A 83 9.00 5.65 -8.71
N ASP A 84 9.58 6.57 -7.97
CA ASP A 84 10.90 7.06 -8.28
C ASP A 84 11.87 5.96 -7.82
N LYS A 85 12.19 5.05 -8.75
CA LYS A 85 13.24 4.03 -8.73
C LYS A 85 12.89 2.60 -8.27
N ILE A 86 11.81 2.35 -7.53
CA ILE A 86 11.68 1.04 -6.84
C ILE A 86 11.21 -0.12 -7.74
N PHE A 87 10.40 0.13 -8.78
CA PHE A 87 9.70 -0.97 -9.46
C PHE A 87 10.28 -1.35 -10.85
N PHE A 88 11.06 -0.47 -11.48
CA PHE A 88 11.50 -0.65 -12.88
C PHE A 88 12.97 -0.28 -13.11
N ASP A 89 13.82 -0.39 -12.08
CA ASP A 89 15.23 -0.55 -12.39
C ASP A 89 15.39 -1.84 -13.24
N LYS A 90 16.33 -1.84 -14.18
CA LYS A 90 16.36 -2.67 -15.40
C LYS A 90 16.36 -4.19 -15.16
N SER A 91 16.41 -4.65 -13.92
CA SER A 91 16.20 -6.02 -13.49
C SER A 91 14.75 -6.22 -13.07
N PHE A 92 13.84 -6.33 -14.04
CA PHE A 92 12.57 -7.03 -13.79
C PHE A 92 12.93 -8.48 -13.50
N HIS A 93 13.26 -8.76 -12.24
CA HIS A 93 13.76 -10.07 -11.88
C HIS A 93 12.61 -11.06 -12.16
N PRO A 94 12.85 -12.16 -12.89
CA PRO A 94 11.81 -13.11 -13.25
C PRO A 94 11.10 -13.71 -12.03
N GLN A 95 11.67 -13.53 -10.84
CA GLN A 95 11.14 -13.98 -9.55
C GLN A 95 10.26 -12.95 -8.82
N THR A 96 10.12 -11.72 -9.32
CA THR A 96 9.14 -10.78 -8.72
C THR A 96 7.73 -11.28 -8.99
N CYS A 97 7.01 -11.63 -7.93
CA CYS A 97 5.62 -12.05 -8.04
C CYS A 97 4.74 -10.81 -8.01
N TRP A 98 3.95 -10.61 -9.06
CA TRP A 98 2.95 -9.55 -9.09
C TRP A 98 1.55 -10.14 -9.05
N ARG A 99 0.67 -9.50 -8.29
CA ARG A 99 -0.75 -9.85 -8.21
C ARG A 99 -1.56 -8.59 -8.25
N LEU A 100 -2.55 -8.57 -9.12
CA LEU A 100 -3.58 -7.55 -9.10
C LEU A 100 -4.88 -8.18 -8.60
N LEU A 101 -5.38 -7.69 -7.48
CA LEU A 101 -6.58 -8.16 -6.83
C LEU A 101 -7.62 -7.04 -6.88
N ARG A 102 -8.89 -7.41 -7.05
CA ARG A 102 -10.03 -6.49 -6.98
C ARG A 102 -10.83 -6.83 -5.74
N MET A 103 -11.16 -5.82 -4.94
CA MET A 103 -12.03 -5.96 -3.78
C MET A 103 -13.15 -4.93 -3.79
N GLU A 104 -14.17 -5.19 -2.99
CA GLU A 104 -15.26 -4.26 -2.72
C GLU A 104 -15.28 -4.01 -1.21
N THR A 105 -15.12 -2.75 -0.79
CA THR A 105 -15.13 -2.34 0.63
C THR A 105 -16.11 -1.19 0.79
N GLY A 106 -17.11 -1.32 1.67
CA GLY A 106 -18.11 -0.26 1.89
C GLY A 106 -18.91 0.13 0.63
N GLY A 107 -19.06 -0.78 -0.34
CA GLY A 107 -19.71 -0.51 -1.62
C GLY A 107 -18.81 0.17 -2.66
N GLU A 108 -17.53 0.40 -2.35
CA GLU A 108 -16.57 0.94 -3.28
C GLU A 108 -15.59 -0.12 -3.80
N THR A 109 -15.38 -0.13 -5.11
CA THR A 109 -14.36 -0.98 -5.73
C THR A 109 -12.96 -0.43 -5.47
N ARG A 110 -12.04 -1.33 -5.11
CA ARG A 110 -10.61 -1.06 -4.93
C ARG A 110 -9.76 -2.08 -5.68
N PHE A 111 -8.55 -1.66 -6.02
CA PHE A 111 -7.55 -2.51 -6.66
C PHE A 111 -6.29 -2.58 -5.82
N VAL A 112 -5.87 -3.78 -5.45
CA VAL A 112 -4.65 -4.04 -4.71
C VAL A 112 -3.65 -4.63 -5.67
N LEU A 113 -2.58 -3.89 -5.93
CA LEU A 113 -1.42 -4.41 -6.64
C LEU A 113 -0.35 -4.76 -5.62
N LEU A 114 -0.06 -6.05 -5.52
CA LEU A 114 1.00 -6.60 -4.71
C LEU A 114 2.21 -6.87 -5.59
N GLN A 115 3.37 -6.36 -5.21
CA GLN A 115 4.66 -6.76 -5.77
C GLN A 115 5.49 -7.41 -4.66
N HIS A 116 5.85 -8.67 -4.83
CA HIS A 116 6.81 -9.33 -3.96
C HIS A 116 8.23 -9.19 -4.50
N ARG A 117 9.18 -8.95 -3.60
CA ARG A 117 10.61 -8.95 -3.84
C ARG A 117 11.24 -9.89 -2.82
N THR A 118 11.96 -10.90 -3.32
CA THR A 118 12.94 -11.65 -2.54
C THR A 118 14.31 -11.06 -2.83
N THR A 119 15.11 -10.83 -1.78
CA THR A 119 16.51 -10.47 -1.93
C THR A 119 17.45 -11.64 -1.63
N ASP A 120 16.94 -12.88 -1.57
CA ASP A 120 17.75 -14.06 -1.24
C ASP A 120 19.03 -14.12 -2.10
N PRO A 121 20.20 -13.89 -1.48
CA PRO A 121 21.48 -13.94 -2.17
C PRO A 121 21.75 -15.31 -2.77
N ARG A 122 21.19 -16.40 -2.25
CA ARG A 122 21.38 -17.76 -2.78
C ARG A 122 20.65 -17.96 -4.10
N LEU A 123 19.47 -17.36 -4.27
CA LEU A 123 18.82 -17.28 -5.58
C LEU A 123 19.61 -16.39 -6.53
N LEU A 124 20.18 -15.29 -6.04
CA LEU A 124 21.05 -14.41 -6.82
C LEU A 124 22.41 -15.06 -7.14
N GLN A 125 22.92 -15.98 -6.31
CA GLN A 125 24.19 -16.70 -6.45
C GLN A 125 24.04 -17.97 -7.28
N ALA A 126 22.87 -18.63 -7.26
CA ALA A 126 22.50 -19.64 -8.25
C ALA A 126 22.37 -19.04 -9.67
N LEU A 127 22.08 -17.74 -9.77
CA LEU A 127 21.99 -16.98 -11.02
C LEU A 127 23.30 -16.25 -11.39
N SER A 128 24.14 -15.91 -10.42
CA SER A 128 25.45 -15.29 -10.65
C SER A 128 26.53 -16.36 -10.62
N SER A 129 27.07 -16.69 -11.79
CA SER A 129 28.13 -17.70 -11.98
C SER A 129 29.46 -17.37 -11.30
N SER A 130 29.52 -16.39 -10.39
CA SER A 130 30.77 -15.75 -9.97
C SER A 130 31.49 -16.41 -8.79
N GLY A 131 30.92 -17.44 -8.15
CA GLY A 131 31.66 -18.31 -7.23
C GLY A 131 32.37 -17.62 -6.06
N ASP A 132 31.93 -16.42 -5.65
CA ASP A 132 32.54 -15.67 -4.56
C ASP A 132 31.98 -16.16 -3.21
N PRO A 133 32.81 -16.81 -2.37
CA PRO A 133 32.40 -17.33 -1.07
C PRO A 133 32.31 -16.25 0.03
N THR A 134 32.54 -14.97 -0.29
CA THR A 134 32.52 -13.87 0.69
C THR A 134 31.20 -13.11 0.77
N VAL A 135 30.18 -13.53 0.01
CA VAL A 135 28.80 -13.11 0.25
C VAL A 135 28.36 -13.75 1.57
N THR A 136 28.53 -13.00 2.66
CA THR A 136 28.00 -13.33 3.97
C THR A 136 26.53 -13.71 3.83
N ASP A 137 26.09 -14.73 4.56
CA ASP A 137 24.68 -15.14 4.76
C ASP A 137 23.90 -13.99 5.45
N ASP A 138 23.88 -12.82 4.82
CA ASP A 138 22.94 -11.75 5.12
C ASP A 138 21.65 -12.15 4.41
N PRO A 139 20.73 -12.74 5.15
CA PRO A 139 19.70 -13.54 4.56
C PRO A 139 18.61 -12.61 4.07
N GLY A 140 18.76 -12.22 2.80
CA GLY A 140 18.05 -11.12 2.18
C GLY A 140 16.60 -10.95 2.65
N GLN A 141 16.28 -9.71 3.01
CA GLN A 141 14.93 -9.25 3.31
C GLN A 141 13.95 -9.65 2.20
N SER A 142 12.85 -10.29 2.60
CA SER A 142 11.69 -10.47 1.74
C SER A 142 10.69 -9.35 2.03
N ASP A 143 10.27 -8.64 0.99
CA ASP A 143 9.30 -7.57 1.10
C ASP A 143 8.16 -7.70 0.10
N ALA A 144 7.01 -7.18 0.49
CA ALA A 144 5.85 -7.00 -0.36
C ALA A 144 5.52 -5.51 -0.45
N ILE A 145 5.35 -4.99 -1.64
CA ILE A 145 4.88 -3.63 -1.85
C ILE A 145 3.40 -3.70 -2.18
N VAL A 146 2.59 -3.04 -1.36
CA VAL A 146 1.15 -2.91 -1.53
C VAL A 146 0.85 -1.54 -2.11
N LEU A 147 0.21 -1.53 -3.27
CA LEU A 147 -0.35 -0.34 -3.91
C LEU A 147 -1.88 -0.51 -3.95
N LEU A 148 -2.59 0.39 -3.28
CA LEU A 148 -4.04 0.40 -3.23
C LEU A 148 -4.57 1.57 -4.07
N TYR A 149 -5.41 1.25 -5.05
CA TYR A 149 -6.07 2.23 -5.91
C TYR A 149 -7.58 2.25 -5.65
N ASP A 150 -8.17 3.43 -5.72
CA ASP A 150 -9.62 3.60 -5.74
C ASP A 150 -10.26 3.21 -7.09
N SER A 151 -11.58 3.31 -7.19
CA SER A 151 -12.32 3.02 -8.42
C SER A 151 -12.03 4.03 -9.56
N GLN A 152 -11.34 5.12 -9.26
CA GLN A 152 -10.91 6.14 -10.22
C GLN A 152 -9.45 5.99 -10.65
N GLY A 153 -8.72 5.02 -10.07
CA GLY A 153 -7.32 4.75 -10.36
C GLY A 153 -6.38 5.70 -9.63
N LYS A 154 -6.88 6.44 -8.64
CA LYS A 154 -6.05 7.24 -7.75
C LYS A 154 -5.43 6.31 -6.72
N LEU A 155 -4.11 6.41 -6.55
CA LEU A 155 -3.39 5.73 -5.49
C LEU A 155 -3.79 6.34 -4.15
N ILE A 156 -4.34 5.52 -3.25
CA ILE A 156 -4.77 5.94 -1.90
C ILE A 156 -3.84 5.43 -0.81
N TYR A 157 -3.19 4.28 -1.03
CA TYR A 157 -2.21 3.74 -0.10
C TYR A 157 -1.03 3.10 -0.84
N HIS A 158 0.17 3.33 -0.31
CA HIS A 158 1.40 2.72 -0.78
C HIS A 158 2.32 2.46 0.40
N ARG A 159 2.68 1.19 0.61
CA ARG A 159 3.65 0.84 1.65
C ARG A 159 4.41 -0.43 1.29
N ARG A 160 5.69 -0.45 1.69
CA ARG A 160 6.52 -1.64 1.75
C ARG A 160 6.21 -2.37 3.06
N LEU A 161 5.91 -3.65 2.97
CA LEU A 161 5.68 -4.57 4.07
C LEU A 161 6.88 -5.50 4.13
N VAL A 162 7.55 -5.57 5.27
CA VAL A 162 8.55 -6.62 5.51
C VAL A 162 7.77 -7.91 5.72
N THR A 163 8.17 -9.01 5.11
CA THR A 163 7.41 -10.27 5.22
C THR A 163 8.16 -11.33 6.00
N GLY A 164 9.16 -10.91 6.78
CA GLY A 164 10.01 -11.75 7.59
C GLY A 164 11.18 -12.36 6.83
N TRP A 165 11.99 -13.09 7.60
CA TRP A 165 13.20 -13.76 7.15
C TRP A 165 12.87 -15.07 6.43
N HIS A 166 13.47 -15.32 5.25
CA HIS A 166 13.35 -16.56 4.46
C HIS A 166 11.94 -16.93 4.00
N ILE A 167 11.03 -15.96 3.97
CA ILE A 167 9.67 -16.18 3.50
C ILE A 167 9.61 -15.97 1.98
N ASP A 168 9.84 -17.05 1.24
CA ASP A 168 9.52 -17.13 -0.18
C ASP A 168 8.00 -17.03 -0.34
N GLN A 169 7.51 -15.89 -0.80
CA GLN A 169 6.06 -15.73 -1.00
C GLN A 169 5.63 -16.43 -2.27
N MET A 170 4.71 -17.38 -2.11
CA MET A 170 4.20 -18.16 -3.24
C MET A 170 2.92 -17.57 -3.82
N GLU A 171 2.09 -16.98 -2.98
CA GLU A 171 0.74 -16.58 -3.35
C GLU A 171 0.26 -15.43 -2.48
N ALA A 172 -0.62 -14.61 -3.06
CA ALA A 172 -1.45 -13.70 -2.29
C ALA A 172 -2.87 -13.74 -2.85
N LYS A 173 -3.85 -13.74 -1.95
CA LYS A 173 -5.27 -13.75 -2.31
C LYS A 173 -6.07 -12.85 -1.38
N LEU A 174 -7.24 -12.41 -1.88
CA LEU A 174 -8.24 -11.80 -1.02
C LEU A 174 -9.05 -12.90 -0.35
N VAL A 175 -9.21 -12.79 0.96
CA VAL A 175 -10.06 -13.65 1.78
C VAL A 175 -11.19 -12.79 2.32
N ALA A 176 -12.41 -13.27 2.14
CA ALA A 176 -13.55 -12.67 2.80
C ALA A 176 -13.63 -13.20 4.22
N ASP A 177 -13.65 -12.31 5.21
CA ASP A 177 -13.94 -12.65 6.58
C ASP A 177 -15.24 -11.96 6.98
N SER A 178 -16.30 -12.75 7.13
CA SER A 178 -17.62 -12.25 7.54
C SER A 178 -17.62 -11.66 8.95
N ASN A 179 -16.65 -12.02 9.79
CA ASN A 179 -16.60 -11.63 11.19
C ASN A 179 -15.85 -10.32 11.40
N LEU A 180 -14.82 -10.05 10.58
CA LEU A 180 -14.03 -8.82 10.67
C LEU A 180 -14.73 -7.62 10.02
N GLY A 181 -15.56 -7.87 8.99
CA GLY A 181 -16.25 -6.83 8.24
C GLY A 181 -15.39 -6.11 7.20
N GLU A 182 -14.11 -6.47 7.09
CA GLU A 182 -13.15 -5.91 6.13
C GLU A 182 -12.56 -7.02 5.23
N PRO A 183 -12.24 -6.73 3.96
CA PRO A 183 -11.49 -7.67 3.13
C PRO A 183 -10.09 -7.90 3.69
N LEU A 184 -9.65 -9.17 3.66
CA LEU A 184 -8.31 -9.55 4.08
C LEU A 184 -7.43 -9.83 2.87
N LEU A 185 -6.25 -9.23 2.82
CA LEU A 185 -5.15 -9.69 1.99
C LEU A 185 -4.39 -10.79 2.76
N CYS A 186 -4.41 -12.01 2.25
CA CYS A 186 -3.63 -13.12 2.80
C CYS A 186 -2.42 -13.38 1.91
N ILE A 187 -1.22 -13.28 2.48
CA ILE A 187 0.06 -13.62 1.84
C ILE A 187 0.53 -14.98 2.36
N PHE A 188 0.91 -15.89 1.45
CA PHE A 188 1.34 -17.26 1.76
C PHE A 188 2.86 -17.41 1.61
N ALA A 189 3.51 -17.91 2.66
CA ALA A 189 4.87 -18.41 2.60
C ALA A 189 4.87 -19.83 2.02
N GLY A 190 5.73 -20.12 1.05
CA GLY A 190 5.77 -21.42 0.38
C GLY A 190 6.36 -22.56 1.18
N ASN A 191 7.37 -22.26 2.00
CA ASN A 191 8.27 -23.24 2.58
C ASN A 191 8.46 -23.05 4.10
N ALA A 192 7.49 -22.45 4.78
CA ALA A 192 7.56 -22.25 6.23
C ALA A 192 7.65 -23.61 6.96
N ALA A 193 8.49 -23.73 7.98
CA ALA A 193 8.43 -24.88 8.90
C ALA A 193 7.08 -24.93 9.65
N PRO A 194 6.71 -26.05 10.31
CA PRO A 194 5.42 -26.19 10.97
C PRO A 194 5.08 -25.10 12.00
N ASP A 195 6.07 -24.56 12.69
CA ASP A 195 5.93 -23.50 13.71
C ASP A 195 6.32 -22.10 13.19
N GLU A 196 6.67 -22.00 11.92
CA GLU A 196 6.99 -20.72 11.27
C GLU A 196 5.75 -20.11 10.62
N VAL A 197 5.82 -18.81 10.35
CA VAL A 197 4.74 -18.06 9.73
C VAL A 197 4.50 -18.55 8.30
N ALA A 198 3.40 -19.26 8.10
CA ALA A 198 2.96 -19.74 6.80
C ALA A 198 1.99 -18.76 6.12
N LYS A 199 1.23 -17.98 6.91
CA LYS A 199 0.26 -17.01 6.38
C LYS A 199 0.31 -15.70 7.14
N GLN A 200 0.17 -14.62 6.40
CA GLN A 200 0.11 -13.25 6.93
C GLN A 200 -1.20 -12.62 6.46
N TYR A 201 -2.05 -12.21 7.40
CA TYR A 201 -3.33 -11.60 7.11
C TYR A 201 -3.30 -10.11 7.39
N TYR A 202 -3.64 -9.35 6.37
CA TYR A 202 -3.73 -7.92 6.43
C TYR A 202 -5.15 -7.44 6.16
N ALA A 203 -5.74 -6.74 7.11
CA ALA A 203 -7.01 -6.06 6.89
C ALA A 203 -6.80 -4.84 6.00
N LEU A 204 -7.62 -4.74 4.95
CA LEU A 204 -7.59 -3.64 4.01
C LEU A 204 -8.73 -2.67 4.32
N THR A 205 -8.41 -1.57 5.00
CA THR A 205 -9.37 -0.49 5.27
C THR A 205 -9.47 0.45 4.07
N SER A 206 -10.28 1.51 4.18
CA SER A 206 -10.42 2.52 3.13
C SER A 206 -9.11 3.20 2.72
N ASP A 207 -8.13 3.24 3.61
CA ASP A 207 -6.94 4.08 3.54
C ASP A 207 -5.64 3.39 3.95
N GLU A 208 -5.71 2.18 4.55
CA GLU A 208 -4.54 1.49 5.08
C GLU A 208 -4.58 -0.03 4.86
N CYS A 209 -3.41 -0.63 4.99
CA CYS A 209 -3.21 -2.07 5.11
C CYS A 209 -2.64 -2.36 6.50
N ARG A 210 -3.33 -3.19 7.30
CA ARG A 210 -3.01 -3.45 8.71
C ARG A 210 -2.76 -4.92 8.94
N LEU A 211 -1.59 -5.30 9.47
CA LEU A 211 -1.35 -6.67 9.89
C LEU A 211 -2.25 -6.99 11.09
N VAL A 212 -3.07 -8.05 10.98
CA VAL A 212 -4.06 -8.43 12.01
C VAL A 212 -3.92 -9.86 12.50
N ARG A 213 -3.19 -10.72 11.77
CA ARG A 213 -2.93 -12.10 12.17
C ARG A 213 -1.75 -12.70 11.43
N LEU A 214 -1.01 -13.55 12.13
CA LEU A 214 -0.02 -14.46 11.57
C LEU A 214 -0.44 -15.88 11.93
N GLU A 215 -0.35 -16.80 10.97
CA GLU A 215 -0.63 -18.22 11.20
C GLU A 215 0.55 -19.08 10.77
N ASN A 216 0.73 -20.19 11.48
CA ASN A 216 1.60 -21.28 11.04
C ASN A 216 0.93 -22.17 9.98
N GLN A 217 1.58 -23.28 9.59
CA GLN A 217 1.02 -24.21 8.60
C GLN A 217 -0.25 -24.92 9.10
N ALA A 218 -0.38 -25.15 10.41
CA ALA A 218 -1.56 -25.75 11.03
C ALA A 218 -2.75 -24.78 11.10
N GLY A 219 -2.53 -23.48 10.91
CA GLY A 219 -3.55 -22.44 11.05
C GLY A 219 -3.61 -21.82 12.44
N ASP A 220 -2.72 -22.23 13.35
CA ASP A 220 -2.64 -21.67 14.70
C ASP A 220 -2.03 -20.27 14.63
N ALA A 221 -2.54 -19.37 15.47
CA ALA A 221 -1.96 -18.04 15.63
C ALA A 221 -0.51 -18.13 16.12
N VAL A 222 0.39 -17.37 15.51
CA VAL A 222 1.79 -17.27 15.94
C VAL A 222 2.19 -15.82 16.20
N ARG A 223 3.21 -15.66 17.04
CA ARG A 223 3.78 -14.35 17.39
C ARG A 223 4.67 -13.85 16.27
N ASP A 224 4.64 -12.54 16.06
CA ASP A 224 5.65 -11.87 15.26
C ASP A 224 6.99 -11.83 16.00
N ARG A 225 8.10 -11.60 15.29
CA ARG A 225 9.45 -11.50 15.88
C ARG A 225 10.06 -10.15 15.54
N TYR A 226 10.22 -9.32 16.56
CA TYR A 226 10.80 -7.97 16.47
C TYR A 226 12.21 -7.90 17.07
N VAL A 227 12.90 -9.03 17.14
CA VAL A 227 14.26 -9.10 17.70
C VAL A 227 15.22 -8.35 16.78
N ASP A 228 15.07 -8.57 15.48
CA ASP A 228 15.78 -7.88 14.41
C ASP A 228 14.80 -7.21 13.45
N PRO A 229 15.11 -6.01 12.91
CA PRO A 229 14.23 -5.30 11.98
C PRO A 229 13.86 -6.10 10.73
N GLU A 230 14.67 -7.10 10.38
CA GLU A 230 14.52 -7.95 9.20
C GLU A 230 13.61 -9.17 9.44
N GLU A 231 13.47 -9.60 10.70
CA GLU A 231 12.54 -10.66 11.10
C GLU A 231 11.11 -10.18 11.19
N ARG A 232 10.92 -8.87 11.43
CA ARG A 232 9.61 -8.26 11.60
C ARG A 232 8.71 -8.51 10.39
N ILE A 233 7.46 -8.88 10.67
CA ILE A 233 6.43 -9.00 9.65
C ILE A 233 5.50 -7.78 9.66
N GLY A 234 5.13 -7.33 8.47
CA GLY A 234 4.16 -6.26 8.26
C GLY A 234 4.74 -4.85 8.16
N PRO A 235 3.87 -3.82 8.30
CA PRO A 235 4.26 -2.41 8.25
C PRO A 235 4.97 -2.00 9.55
N GLU A 236 5.47 -0.76 9.60
CA GLU A 236 5.90 -0.20 10.89
C GLU A 236 4.73 -0.14 11.90
N PRO A 237 5.00 -0.41 13.20
CA PRO A 237 4.00 -0.24 14.24
C PRO A 237 3.45 1.19 14.26
N PRO A 238 2.18 1.37 14.66
CA PRO A 238 1.63 2.69 14.85
C PRO A 238 2.39 3.46 15.93
N LEU A 239 2.73 4.72 15.66
CA LEU A 239 3.29 5.63 16.64
C LEU A 239 2.19 6.04 17.63
N ARG A 240 2.12 5.34 18.77
CA ARG A 240 1.13 5.54 19.84
C ARG A 240 1.78 5.73 21.20
N THR A 241 1.21 6.57 22.03
CA THR A 241 1.49 6.58 23.46
C THR A 241 0.98 5.29 24.13
N GLN A 242 1.45 4.99 25.34
CA GLN A 242 0.98 3.82 26.08
C GLN A 242 -0.54 3.86 26.33
N ALA A 243 -1.08 5.04 26.63
CA ALA A 243 -2.51 5.23 26.82
C ALA A 243 -3.32 4.97 25.54
N GLU A 244 -2.81 5.39 24.37
CA GLU A 244 -3.45 5.13 23.08
C GLU A 244 -3.42 3.63 22.73
N TRP A 245 -2.32 2.94 23.02
CA TRP A 245 -2.24 1.48 22.88
C TRP A 245 -3.28 0.76 23.74
N THR A 246 -3.41 1.12 25.01
CA THR A 246 -4.41 0.53 25.90
C THR A 246 -5.83 0.87 25.45
N THR A 247 -6.08 2.09 24.98
CA THR A 247 -7.39 2.49 24.46
C THR A 247 -7.78 1.68 23.22
N ALA A 248 -6.81 1.36 22.35
CA ALA A 248 -7.04 0.57 21.14
C ALA A 248 -7.49 -0.88 21.41
N LEU A 249 -7.23 -1.42 22.62
CA LEU A 249 -7.76 -2.73 23.04
C LEU A 249 -9.27 -2.73 23.28
N TYR A 250 -9.87 -1.56 23.47
CA TYR A 250 -11.31 -1.37 23.65
C TYR A 250 -11.96 -0.73 22.41
N ASP A 251 -11.24 -0.65 21.28
CA ASP A 251 -11.77 -0.03 20.07
C ASP A 251 -12.96 -0.85 19.53
N PRO A 252 -14.07 -0.22 19.11
CA PRO A 252 -15.20 -0.96 18.54
C PRO A 252 -14.85 -1.68 17.22
N SER A 253 -13.76 -1.29 16.55
CA SER A 253 -13.25 -1.97 15.37
C SER A 253 -12.43 -3.19 15.75
N LYS A 254 -12.94 -4.38 15.41
CA LYS A 254 -12.20 -5.64 15.53
C LYS A 254 -10.83 -5.62 14.84
N THR A 255 -10.75 -4.93 13.69
CA THR A 255 -9.49 -4.73 12.97
C THR A 255 -8.46 -3.99 13.83
N GLU A 256 -8.90 -3.00 14.60
CA GLU A 256 -8.02 -2.23 15.49
C GLU A 256 -7.60 -3.03 16.72
N ILE A 257 -8.53 -3.79 17.32
CA ILE A 257 -8.22 -4.74 18.40
C ILE A 257 -7.16 -5.75 17.92
N LEU A 258 -7.40 -6.43 16.80
CA LEU A 258 -6.51 -7.46 16.27
C LEU A 258 -5.15 -6.91 15.84
N ARG A 259 -5.12 -5.74 15.18
CA ARG A 259 -3.87 -5.03 14.90
C ARG A 259 -3.10 -4.81 16.19
N THR A 260 -3.78 -4.31 17.22
CA THR A 260 -3.17 -4.01 18.51
C THR A 260 -2.62 -5.26 19.20
N LEU A 261 -3.41 -6.33 19.26
CA LEU A 261 -3.02 -7.61 19.83
C LEU A 261 -1.85 -8.26 19.08
N THR A 262 -1.82 -8.15 17.75
CA THR A 262 -0.73 -8.69 16.92
C THR A 262 0.61 -8.10 17.36
N TRP A 263 0.70 -6.76 17.48
CA TRP A 263 1.91 -6.08 17.95
C TRP A 263 2.23 -6.40 19.41
N LEU A 264 1.23 -6.42 20.30
CA LEU A 264 1.44 -6.78 21.70
C LEU A 264 1.84 -8.23 21.92
N SER A 265 1.57 -9.12 20.96
CA SER A 265 1.97 -10.53 21.03
C SER A 265 3.40 -10.82 20.58
N GLY A 266 4.01 -9.99 19.74
CA GLY A 266 5.30 -10.32 19.13
C GLY A 266 6.49 -10.30 20.09
N SER A 267 7.52 -11.11 19.86
CA SER A 267 8.72 -11.11 20.70
C SER A 267 9.55 -9.84 20.45
N THR A 268 9.92 -9.12 21.50
CA THR A 268 10.62 -7.85 21.38
C THR A 268 12.01 -7.91 21.98
N ASN A 269 13.00 -7.31 21.30
CA ASN A 269 14.25 -6.96 21.95
C ASN A 269 14.07 -5.67 22.76
N ASN A 270 14.05 -5.76 24.10
CA ASN A 270 13.87 -4.63 25.02
C ASN A 270 14.95 -3.53 24.91
N SER A 271 16.01 -3.73 24.13
CA SER A 271 16.99 -2.69 23.83
C SER A 271 16.51 -1.67 22.79
N SER A 272 15.60 -2.05 21.88
CA SER A 272 15.07 -1.18 20.82
C SER A 272 14.02 -0.20 21.37
N ALA A 273 13.84 0.95 20.71
CA ALA A 273 12.82 1.93 21.11
C ALA A 273 11.40 1.36 21.02
N GLU A 274 11.14 0.58 19.95
CA GLU A 274 9.88 -0.13 19.72
C GLU A 274 9.63 -1.19 20.81
N GLY A 275 10.63 -2.01 21.12
CA GLY A 275 10.54 -3.00 22.18
C GLY A 275 10.23 -2.38 23.54
N LYS A 276 10.90 -1.27 23.90
CA LYS A 276 10.61 -0.53 25.15
C LYS A 276 9.18 0.00 25.20
N GLN A 277 8.66 0.50 24.08
CA GLN A 277 7.30 1.01 23.99
C GLN A 277 6.28 -0.12 24.20
N ILE A 278 6.42 -1.22 23.47
CA ILE A 278 5.53 -2.39 23.56
C ILE A 278 5.60 -3.01 24.97
N SER A 279 6.81 -3.22 25.49
CA SER A 279 7.01 -3.75 26.84
C SER A 279 6.46 -2.83 27.93
N GLY A 280 6.52 -1.51 27.70
CA GLY A 280 5.85 -0.54 28.57
C GLY A 280 4.35 -0.76 28.65
N VAL A 281 3.67 -0.90 27.49
CA VAL A 281 2.23 -1.18 27.43
C VAL A 281 1.89 -2.51 28.10
N ARG A 282 2.70 -3.56 27.86
CA ARG A 282 2.54 -4.88 28.48
C ARG A 282 2.54 -4.86 30.01
N GLN A 283 3.26 -3.91 30.61
CA GLN A 283 3.32 -3.77 32.06
C GLN A 283 2.20 -2.90 32.65
N GLU A 284 1.44 -2.17 31.83
CA GLU A 284 0.33 -1.35 32.29
C GLU A 284 -0.81 -2.22 32.87
N PRO A 285 -1.25 -1.97 34.12
CA PRO A 285 -2.35 -2.73 34.73
C PRO A 285 -3.63 -2.69 33.89
N ALA A 286 -3.93 -1.54 33.27
CA ALA A 286 -5.11 -1.37 32.43
C ALA A 286 -5.06 -2.23 31.15
N ALA A 287 -3.87 -2.42 30.57
CA ALA A 287 -3.68 -3.31 29.42
C ALA A 287 -3.85 -4.78 29.83
N LYS A 288 -3.32 -5.19 30.99
CA LYS A 288 -3.49 -6.56 31.51
C LYS A 288 -4.96 -6.91 31.76
N VAL A 289 -5.74 -5.97 32.31
CA VAL A 289 -7.20 -6.13 32.47
C VAL A 289 -7.88 -6.26 31.11
N ALA A 290 -7.57 -5.35 30.16
CA ALA A 290 -8.14 -5.41 28.82
C ALA A 290 -7.86 -6.75 28.11
N LEU A 291 -6.63 -7.24 28.21
CA LEU A 291 -6.24 -8.53 27.62
C LEU A 291 -6.95 -9.71 28.29
N ALA A 292 -7.15 -9.67 29.61
CA ALA A 292 -7.92 -10.69 30.31
C ALA A 292 -9.39 -10.69 29.87
N ASP A 293 -10.00 -9.52 29.70
CA ASP A 293 -11.37 -9.41 29.19
C ASP A 293 -11.50 -9.93 27.74
N LEU A 294 -10.48 -9.67 26.90
CA LEU A 294 -10.45 -10.14 25.50
C LEU A 294 -10.24 -11.65 25.36
N LEU A 295 -9.74 -12.35 26.39
CA LEU A 295 -9.68 -13.83 26.38
C LEU A 295 -11.06 -14.47 26.32
N ASP A 296 -12.07 -13.80 26.89
CA ASP A 296 -13.45 -14.28 26.94
C ASP A 296 -14.27 -13.79 25.72
N SER A 297 -13.61 -13.23 24.70
CA SER A 297 -14.27 -12.82 23.46
C SER A 297 -14.86 -14.02 22.71
N ASP A 298 -16.10 -13.88 22.24
CA ASP A 298 -16.74 -14.85 21.33
C ASP A 298 -16.04 -14.95 19.96
N ASP A 299 -15.16 -14.00 19.64
CA ASP A 299 -14.35 -14.01 18.43
C ASP A 299 -13.04 -14.78 18.66
N ALA A 300 -12.90 -15.92 17.99
CA ALA A 300 -11.76 -16.82 18.15
C ALA A 300 -10.42 -16.13 17.83
N TRP A 301 -10.38 -15.22 16.85
CA TRP A 301 -9.13 -14.53 16.50
C TRP A 301 -8.69 -13.58 17.61
N ILE A 302 -9.65 -12.87 18.21
CA ILE A 302 -9.38 -11.94 19.32
C ILE A 302 -8.91 -12.72 20.56
N SER A 303 -9.63 -13.77 20.96
CA SER A 303 -9.28 -14.55 22.16
C SER A 303 -7.94 -15.27 22.02
N GLU A 304 -7.60 -15.81 20.85
CA GLU A 304 -6.27 -16.37 20.56
C GLU A 304 -5.16 -15.32 20.61
N ALA A 305 -5.36 -14.18 19.96
CA ALA A 305 -4.36 -13.11 19.93
C ALA A 305 -4.14 -12.49 21.33
N ALA A 306 -5.20 -12.37 22.13
CA ALA A 306 -5.12 -11.95 23.53
C ALA A 306 -4.32 -12.94 24.38
N ARG A 307 -4.51 -14.25 24.16
CA ARG A 307 -3.72 -15.30 24.81
C ARG A 307 -2.22 -15.16 24.51
N LEU A 308 -1.86 -15.00 23.23
CA LEU A 308 -0.46 -14.81 22.84
C LEU A 308 0.13 -13.53 23.45
N ALA A 309 -0.63 -12.44 23.50
CA ALA A 309 -0.20 -11.19 24.15
C ALA A 309 0.04 -11.36 25.65
N LEU A 310 -0.83 -12.07 26.38
CA LEU A 310 -0.64 -12.38 27.80
C LEU A 310 0.55 -13.31 28.04
N GLU A 311 0.75 -14.31 27.20
CA GLU A 311 1.92 -15.16 27.31
C GLU A 311 3.22 -14.37 27.07
N SER A 312 3.23 -13.40 26.15
CA SER A 312 4.39 -12.53 25.95
C SER A 312 4.69 -11.66 27.18
N ILE A 313 3.67 -11.19 27.90
CA ILE A 313 3.85 -10.48 29.19
C ILE A 313 4.56 -11.35 30.24
N ASN A 314 4.28 -12.65 30.25
CA ASN A 314 4.86 -13.58 31.23
C ASN A 314 6.28 -14.05 30.88
N ASN A 315 6.70 -13.86 29.62
CA ASN A 315 8.00 -14.29 29.12
C ASN A 315 9.03 -13.14 29.01
N ASP A 316 8.59 -11.89 29.18
CA ASP A 316 9.44 -10.68 29.23
C ASP A 316 10.02 -10.45 30.64
#